data_AF-A0A7Z8QGB5-F1
#
_entry.id   AF-A0A7Z8QGB5-F1
#
_cell.length_a   1.000
_cell.length_b   1.000
_cell.length_c   1.000
_cell.angle_alpha   90.00
_cell.angle_beta   90.00
_cell.angle_gamma   90.00
#
_symmetry.space_group_name_H-M   'P 1'
#
loop_
_entity.id
_entity.type
_entity.pdbx_description
1 polymer ?
#
loop_
_entity_poly.entity_id
_entity_poly.type
_entity_poly.pdbx_seq_one_letter_code
_entity_poly.pdbx_strand_id
1 'polypeptide(L)'
;MDNILKQGKIKSKSLKYKNGAIPVSVQHMDQEPSKLTLNEGSTINSSCLNCYDLSCLTLKNDSVVMDELSSSQTNNLCPTEAILLNESGEVGINEKNCIGCGLCVVSCPIGAIYIGKDDMAVVNRKNQNLEITNEPFHLESCDIASSSPAIQENEKRLRKIINLIDGLLTRTSVLNRLVCKSLQLTGLNTNLTRQGDVNLRMDAVSIYNDDYILVEIEHTADLDSPRDILDDFAVFCSRYDIDKNKTSGLIVLTELPNKRTEYWELITDIEAVVKVKIATLPLSALLA
;
A
#
# COMPACT_ATOMS: atom_id res chain seq x y z
N MET A 1 -37.00 -17.54 -6.44
CA MET A 1 -36.12 -17.07 -7.52
C MET A 1 -34.73 -17.00 -6.92
N ASP A 2 -34.12 -18.17 -6.75
CA ASP A 2 -32.79 -18.33 -6.17
C ASP A 2 -31.78 -18.32 -7.31
N ASN A 3 -31.15 -17.17 -7.52
CA ASN A 3 -29.87 -17.08 -8.21
C ASN A 3 -28.92 -16.26 -7.33
N ILE A 4 -28.71 -16.76 -6.11
CA ILE A 4 -27.57 -16.38 -5.28
C ILE A 4 -26.35 -16.95 -6.01
N LEU A 5 -25.57 -16.06 -6.62
CA LEU A 5 -24.33 -16.36 -7.32
C LEU A 5 -23.48 -17.30 -6.47
N LYS A 6 -23.43 -18.58 -6.86
CA LYS A 6 -22.40 -19.51 -6.44
C LYS A 6 -21.09 -18.97 -7.03
N GLN A 7 -20.43 -18.06 -6.31
CA GLN A 7 -19.01 -17.82 -6.50
C GLN A 7 -18.31 -19.13 -6.12
N GLY A 8 -18.18 -20.03 -7.09
CA GLY A 8 -17.29 -21.17 -6.96
C GLY A 8 -15.92 -20.57 -6.67
N LYS A 9 -15.40 -20.79 -5.45
CA LYS A 9 -14.00 -20.49 -5.15
C LYS A 9 -13.19 -21.17 -6.25
N ILE A 10 -12.63 -20.37 -7.17
CA ILE A 10 -11.71 -20.90 -8.17
C ILE A 10 -10.59 -21.53 -7.34
N LYS A 11 -10.50 -22.87 -7.38
CA LYS A 11 -9.43 -23.59 -6.70
C LYS A 11 -8.15 -23.26 -7.45
N SER A 12 -7.48 -22.20 -7.02
CA SER A 12 -6.18 -21.86 -7.54
C SER A 12 -5.23 -23.00 -7.16
N LYS A 13 -4.59 -23.62 -8.16
CA LYS A 13 -3.54 -24.60 -7.88
C LYS A 13 -2.31 -23.80 -7.46
N SER A 14 -1.76 -24.11 -6.30
CA SER A 14 -0.49 -23.52 -5.85
C SER A 14 0.68 -24.26 -6.51
N LEU A 15 1.82 -23.59 -6.53
CA LEU A 15 3.09 -24.16 -6.95
C LEU A 15 4.00 -24.26 -5.74
N LYS A 16 4.86 -25.27 -5.74
CA LYS A 16 5.94 -25.43 -4.77
C LYS A 16 7.25 -25.73 -5.49
N TYR A 17 8.37 -25.48 -4.82
CA TYR A 17 9.67 -25.90 -5.34
C TYR A 17 9.80 -27.41 -5.30
N LYS A 18 10.46 -27.96 -6.33
CA LYS A 18 10.77 -29.39 -6.40
C LYS A 18 11.64 -29.81 -5.20
N ASN A 19 11.60 -31.10 -4.88
CA ASN A 19 12.39 -31.71 -3.81
C ASN A 19 12.14 -31.15 -2.40
N GLY A 20 11.04 -30.40 -2.20
CA GLY A 20 10.72 -29.79 -0.92
C GLY A 20 11.63 -28.63 -0.53
N ALA A 21 12.33 -28.02 -1.50
CA ALA A 21 13.14 -26.84 -1.24
C ALA A 21 12.26 -25.67 -0.76
N ILE A 22 12.81 -24.84 0.14
CA ILE A 22 12.11 -23.67 0.68
C ILE A 22 12.95 -22.40 0.49
N PRO A 23 12.32 -21.27 0.15
CA PRO A 23 13.02 -19.99 0.03
C PRO A 23 13.47 -19.50 1.42
N VAL A 24 14.72 -19.06 1.52
CA VAL A 24 15.30 -18.51 2.76
C VAL A 24 15.63 -17.02 2.65
N SER A 25 15.93 -16.54 1.44
CA SER A 25 16.15 -15.12 1.21
C SER A 25 15.75 -14.69 -0.18
N VAL A 26 15.40 -13.40 -0.30
CA VAL A 26 15.07 -12.73 -1.54
C VAL A 26 15.99 -11.53 -1.75
N GLN A 27 16.56 -11.46 -2.94
CA GLN A 27 17.29 -10.29 -3.44
C GLN A 27 16.51 -9.72 -4.62
N HIS A 28 15.90 -8.55 -4.42
CA HIS A 28 15.20 -7.83 -5.46
C HIS A 28 16.19 -7.26 -6.50
N MET A 29 15.83 -7.41 -7.76
CA MET A 29 16.59 -6.95 -8.92
C MET A 29 15.83 -5.81 -9.61
N ASP A 30 16.55 -4.81 -10.13
CA ASP A 30 15.90 -3.77 -10.92
C ASP A 30 15.49 -4.32 -12.29
N GLN A 31 14.24 -4.08 -12.69
CA GLN A 31 13.70 -4.44 -14.01
C GLN A 31 13.74 -5.93 -14.40
N GLU A 32 14.05 -6.81 -13.44
CA GLU A 32 14.18 -8.25 -13.64
C GLU A 32 13.60 -9.04 -12.46
N PRO A 33 13.29 -10.34 -12.63
CA PRO A 33 12.87 -11.17 -11.52
C PRO A 33 13.90 -11.18 -10.38
N SER A 34 13.40 -11.15 -9.15
CA SER A 34 14.21 -11.29 -7.95
C SER A 34 15.00 -12.60 -7.94
N LYS A 35 16.12 -12.64 -7.24
CA LYS A 35 16.86 -13.88 -6.95
C LYS A 35 16.39 -14.43 -5.62
N LEU A 36 16.05 -15.71 -5.60
CA LEU A 36 15.74 -16.46 -4.38
C LEU A 36 16.87 -17.40 -4.06
N THR A 37 17.31 -17.39 -2.81
CA THR A 37 18.17 -18.43 -2.26
C THR A 37 17.30 -19.46 -1.56
N LEU A 38 17.50 -20.74 -1.86
CA LEU A 38 16.81 -21.85 -1.23
C LEU A 38 17.63 -22.39 -0.05
N ASN A 39 17.00 -23.12 0.87
CA ASN A 39 17.64 -23.75 2.04
C ASN A 39 18.79 -24.71 1.69
N GLU A 40 18.75 -25.32 0.51
CA GLU A 40 19.81 -26.15 -0.06
C GLU A 40 21.00 -25.35 -0.63
N GLY A 41 20.94 -24.01 -0.58
CA GLY A 41 22.00 -23.09 -1.02
C GLY A 41 21.94 -22.72 -2.50
N SER A 42 21.00 -23.25 -3.28
CA SER A 42 20.83 -22.90 -4.69
C SER A 42 20.20 -21.51 -4.84
N THR A 43 20.63 -20.77 -5.87
CA THR A 43 20.04 -19.47 -6.23
C THR A 43 19.29 -19.57 -7.54
N ILE A 44 18.02 -19.17 -7.55
CA ILE A 44 17.13 -19.23 -8.72
C ILE A 44 16.41 -17.90 -8.92
N ASN A 45 15.79 -17.72 -10.08
CA ASN A 45 14.86 -16.60 -10.26
C ASN A 45 13.57 -16.90 -9.50
N SER A 46 13.02 -15.90 -8.80
CA SER A 46 11.71 -15.96 -8.20
C SER A 46 10.63 -16.24 -9.24
N SER A 47 9.63 -17.05 -8.91
CA SER A 47 8.50 -17.31 -9.80
C SER A 47 7.23 -17.42 -8.96
N CYS A 48 6.12 -16.92 -9.47
CA CYS A 48 4.86 -16.86 -8.76
C CYS A 48 4.46 -18.25 -8.27
N LEU A 49 4.22 -18.39 -6.97
CA LEU A 49 3.78 -19.65 -6.36
C LEU A 49 2.26 -19.76 -6.27
N ASN A 50 1.54 -18.70 -6.67
CA ASN A 50 0.10 -18.60 -6.48
C ASN A 50 -0.28 -18.87 -5.01
N CYS A 51 0.36 -18.11 -4.12
CA CYS A 51 0.27 -18.27 -2.66
C CYS A 51 -1.18 -18.20 -2.20
N TYR A 52 -1.51 -18.92 -1.13
CA TYR A 52 -2.88 -18.98 -0.61
C TYR A 52 -3.41 -17.62 -0.15
N ASP A 53 -2.58 -16.88 0.59
CA ASP A 53 -2.98 -15.61 1.21
C ASP A 53 -3.07 -14.46 0.20
N LEU A 54 -2.46 -14.62 -0.97
CA LEU A 54 -2.43 -13.61 -2.04
C LEU A 54 -2.09 -12.21 -1.54
N SER A 55 -1.05 -12.07 -0.70
CA SER A 55 -0.62 -10.79 -0.11
C SER A 55 -0.33 -9.69 -1.16
N CYS A 56 -0.06 -10.07 -2.41
CA CYS A 56 0.09 -9.13 -3.52
C CYS A 56 -1.23 -8.54 -4.05
N LEU A 57 -2.38 -9.16 -3.74
CA LEU A 57 -3.73 -8.66 -4.05
C LEU A 57 -4.41 -8.09 -2.82
N THR A 58 -4.18 -8.68 -1.66
CA THR A 58 -4.97 -8.46 -0.45
C THR A 58 -4.08 -8.10 0.72
N LEU A 59 -4.37 -6.96 1.36
CA LEU A 59 -3.80 -6.56 2.63
C LEU A 59 -4.95 -6.38 3.62
N LYS A 60 -5.07 -7.33 4.54
CA LYS A 60 -6.03 -7.24 5.65
C LYS A 60 -5.51 -6.21 6.64
N ASN A 61 -6.38 -5.29 7.04
CA ASN A 61 -6.16 -4.48 8.21
C ASN A 61 -7.21 -4.87 9.26
N ASP A 62 -6.83 -5.75 10.18
CA ASP A 62 -7.74 -6.30 11.19
C ASP A 62 -8.02 -5.30 12.34
N SER A 63 -7.34 -4.15 12.32
CA SER A 63 -7.47 -3.12 13.35
C SER A 63 -8.20 -1.92 12.78
N VAL A 64 -9.53 -1.95 12.76
CA VAL A 64 -10.28 -0.74 12.43
C VAL A 64 -10.11 0.26 13.59
N VAL A 65 -9.54 1.43 13.31
CA VAL A 65 -9.25 2.50 14.29
C VAL A 65 -10.54 2.92 15.01
N MET A 66 -11.66 2.98 14.29
CA MET A 66 -12.99 3.31 14.81
C MET A 66 -14.06 2.57 14.01
N ASP A 67 -15.05 1.96 14.69
CA ASP A 67 -16.10 1.14 14.07
C ASP A 67 -16.81 1.82 12.88
N GLU A 68 -17.00 3.14 12.96
CA GLU A 68 -17.63 3.98 11.93
C GLU A 68 -16.89 3.95 10.58
N LEU A 69 -15.57 3.69 10.60
CA LEU A 69 -14.73 3.64 9.41
C LEU A 69 -14.81 2.32 8.65
N SER A 70 -15.40 1.27 9.25
CA SER A 70 -15.41 -0.09 8.68
C SER A 70 -15.96 -0.14 7.26
N SER A 71 -16.97 0.68 6.95
CA SER A 71 -17.64 0.70 5.64
C SER A 71 -16.81 1.33 4.51
N SER A 72 -15.78 2.11 4.85
CA SER A 72 -14.90 2.78 3.88
C SER A 72 -13.64 1.97 3.55
N GLN A 73 -13.43 0.84 4.22
CA GLN A 73 -12.20 0.06 4.07
C GLN A 73 -12.30 -0.91 2.89
N THR A 74 -11.13 -1.18 2.30
CA THR A 74 -10.95 -2.24 1.31
C THR A 74 -9.74 -3.06 1.66
N ASN A 75 -9.83 -4.38 1.44
CA ASN A 75 -8.68 -5.27 1.55
C ASN A 75 -7.84 -5.28 0.26
N ASN A 76 -8.32 -4.68 -0.84
CA ASN A 76 -7.57 -4.61 -2.08
C ASN A 76 -6.28 -3.79 -1.87
N LEU A 77 -5.14 -4.40 -2.16
CA LEU A 77 -3.84 -3.74 -2.07
C LEU A 77 -3.64 -2.73 -3.21
N CYS A 78 -4.08 -3.07 -4.41
CA CYS A 78 -3.86 -2.23 -5.59
C CYS A 78 -4.90 -1.09 -5.65
N PRO A 79 -4.48 0.19 -5.66
CA PRO A 79 -5.41 1.32 -5.63
C PRO A 79 -6.22 1.46 -6.92
N THR A 80 -5.76 0.87 -8.02
CA THR A 80 -6.43 0.86 -9.33
C THR A 80 -6.96 -0.50 -9.74
N GLU A 81 -6.91 -1.50 -8.84
CA GLU A 81 -7.39 -2.87 -9.09
C GLU A 81 -6.75 -3.51 -10.34
N ALA A 82 -5.51 -3.13 -10.64
CA ALA A 82 -4.78 -3.63 -11.80
C ALA A 82 -4.29 -5.07 -11.62
N ILE A 83 -4.09 -5.54 -10.38
CA ILE A 83 -3.74 -6.94 -10.09
C ILE A 83 -4.99 -7.74 -9.74
N LEU A 84 -5.17 -8.87 -10.41
CA LEU A 84 -6.40 -9.68 -10.34
C LEU A 84 -6.12 -11.17 -10.50
N LEU A 85 -7.06 -12.01 -10.09
CA LEU A 85 -7.08 -13.43 -10.45
C LEU A 85 -7.78 -13.60 -11.79
N ASN A 86 -7.12 -14.26 -12.75
CA ASN A 86 -7.76 -14.64 -14.01
C ASN A 86 -8.76 -15.80 -13.80
N GLU A 87 -9.45 -16.20 -14.88
CA GLU A 87 -10.42 -17.32 -14.84
C GLU A 87 -9.80 -18.65 -14.40
N SER A 88 -8.49 -18.82 -14.62
CA SER A 88 -7.71 -19.99 -14.18
C SER A 88 -7.27 -19.91 -12.72
N GLY A 89 -7.57 -18.82 -12.01
CA GLY A 89 -7.16 -18.59 -10.63
C GLY A 89 -5.69 -18.22 -10.49
N GLU A 90 -5.07 -17.64 -11.52
CA GLU A 90 -3.70 -17.17 -11.49
C GLU A 90 -3.66 -15.65 -11.35
N VAL A 91 -2.73 -15.15 -10.54
CA VAL A 91 -2.45 -13.72 -10.41
C VAL A 91 -1.98 -13.14 -11.74
N GLY A 92 -2.61 -12.06 -12.22
CA GLY A 92 -2.24 -11.32 -13.44
C GLY A 92 -2.32 -9.81 -13.26
N ILE A 93 -1.71 -9.07 -14.18
CA ILE A 93 -1.68 -7.60 -14.19
C ILE A 93 -2.41 -7.10 -15.44
N ASN A 94 -3.40 -6.23 -15.24
CA ASN A 94 -4.00 -5.44 -16.29
C ASN A 94 -3.14 -4.19 -16.54
N GLU A 95 -2.36 -4.23 -17.61
CA GLU A 95 -1.44 -3.16 -18.00
C GLU A 95 -2.13 -1.81 -18.21
N LYS A 96 -3.41 -1.79 -18.63
CA LYS A 96 -4.14 -0.54 -18.85
C LYS A 96 -4.47 0.21 -17.56
N ASN A 97 -4.61 -0.52 -16.46
CA ASN A 97 -4.97 0.04 -15.15
C ASN A 97 -3.75 0.18 -14.23
N CYS A 98 -2.65 -0.50 -14.56
CA CYS A 98 -1.45 -0.47 -13.73
C CYS A 98 -0.81 0.91 -13.80
N ILE A 99 -0.59 1.51 -12.64
CA ILE A 99 0.11 2.79 -12.52
C ILE A 99 1.59 2.63 -12.13
N GLY A 100 2.06 1.41 -11.95
CA GLY A 100 3.46 1.14 -11.59
C GLY A 100 3.85 1.50 -10.15
N CYS A 101 2.89 1.65 -9.22
CA CYS A 101 3.18 2.06 -7.84
C CYS A 101 3.99 1.04 -7.02
N GLY A 102 3.92 -0.25 -7.37
CA GLY A 102 4.78 -1.27 -6.79
C GLY A 102 4.36 -1.83 -5.42
N LEU A 103 3.20 -1.47 -4.87
CA LEU A 103 2.69 -2.10 -3.63
C LEU A 103 2.66 -3.63 -3.70
N CYS A 104 2.24 -4.19 -4.84
CA CYS A 104 2.20 -5.63 -5.07
C CYS A 104 3.60 -6.27 -5.18
N VAL A 105 4.63 -5.49 -5.54
CA VAL A 105 6.04 -5.91 -5.56
C VAL A 105 6.56 -6.03 -4.14
N VAL A 106 6.35 -4.99 -3.32
CA VAL A 106 6.71 -4.95 -1.89
C VAL A 106 6.01 -6.07 -1.11
N SER A 107 4.74 -6.32 -1.41
CA SER A 107 3.93 -7.31 -0.69
C SER A 107 4.14 -8.75 -1.16
N CYS A 108 4.93 -8.98 -2.21
CA CYS A 108 5.19 -10.34 -2.69
C CYS A 108 6.33 -10.97 -1.89
N PRO A 109 6.06 -11.97 -1.03
CA PRO A 109 7.06 -12.51 -0.09
C PRO A 109 8.24 -13.20 -0.77
N ILE A 110 7.98 -13.79 -1.93
CA ILE A 110 8.98 -14.52 -2.71
C ILE A 110 9.51 -13.68 -3.87
N GLY A 111 9.17 -12.38 -3.93
CA GLY A 111 9.68 -11.45 -4.94
C GLY A 111 9.37 -11.85 -6.39
N ALA A 112 8.27 -12.56 -6.65
CA ALA A 112 7.87 -12.98 -8.00
C ALA A 112 7.29 -11.86 -8.86
N ILE A 113 6.95 -10.73 -8.25
CA ILE A 113 6.48 -9.54 -8.96
C ILE A 113 7.62 -8.53 -8.95
N TYR A 114 7.87 -7.89 -10.09
CA TYR A 114 8.88 -6.85 -10.24
C TYR A 114 8.35 -5.75 -11.16
N ILE A 115 9.03 -4.61 -11.23
CA ILE A 115 8.66 -3.51 -12.12
C ILE A 115 9.46 -3.67 -13.40
N GLY A 116 8.81 -3.90 -14.54
CA GLY A 116 9.46 -4.06 -15.83
C GLY A 116 9.98 -2.75 -16.42
N LYS A 117 10.62 -2.86 -17.58
CA LYS A 117 11.21 -1.73 -18.33
C LYS A 117 10.20 -0.64 -18.71
N ASP A 118 8.93 -0.98 -18.79
CA ASP A 118 7.84 -0.07 -19.12
C ASP A 118 7.23 0.62 -17.87
N ASP A 119 7.91 0.49 -16.71
CA ASP A 119 7.48 0.92 -15.37
C ASP A 119 6.19 0.25 -14.85
N MET A 120 5.79 -0.88 -15.44
CA MET A 120 4.60 -1.64 -15.04
C MET A 120 4.98 -2.86 -14.21
N ALA A 121 4.09 -3.28 -13.32
CA ALA A 121 4.28 -4.51 -12.56
C ALA A 121 4.18 -5.73 -13.49
N VAL A 122 5.09 -6.69 -13.31
CA VAL A 122 5.18 -7.93 -14.09
C VAL A 122 5.27 -9.11 -13.13
N VAL A 123 4.47 -10.14 -13.37
CA VAL A 123 4.49 -11.40 -12.61
C VAL A 123 5.39 -12.41 -13.33
N ASN A 124 6.51 -12.77 -12.72
CA ASN A 124 7.35 -13.84 -13.27
C ASN A 124 6.69 -15.20 -13.05
N ARG A 125 6.56 -15.98 -14.13
CA ARG A 125 5.99 -17.35 -14.13
C ARG A 125 6.93 -18.37 -14.76
N LYS A 126 8.23 -18.09 -14.80
CA LYS A 126 9.21 -19.06 -15.30
C LYS A 126 9.33 -20.21 -14.30
N ASN A 127 8.50 -21.23 -14.49
CA ASN A 127 8.33 -22.40 -13.63
C ASN A 127 9.51 -23.40 -13.68
N GLN A 128 10.73 -22.93 -13.96
CA GLN A 128 11.90 -23.79 -13.82
C GLN A 128 12.02 -24.13 -12.32
N ASN A 129 12.02 -25.42 -12.00
CA ASN A 129 12.08 -25.96 -10.63
C ASN A 129 10.80 -25.85 -9.78
N LEU A 130 9.65 -25.60 -10.39
CA LEU A 130 8.35 -25.68 -9.70
C LEU A 130 7.58 -26.95 -10.06
N GLU A 131 6.72 -27.40 -9.15
CA GLU A 131 5.73 -28.45 -9.36
C GLU A 131 4.36 -28.01 -8.85
N ILE A 132 3.30 -28.46 -9.53
CA ILE A 132 1.91 -28.16 -9.17
C ILE A 132 1.53 -28.96 -7.93
N THR A 133 0.88 -28.31 -6.98
CA THR A 133 0.37 -28.93 -5.77
C THR A 133 -1.07 -28.52 -5.48
N ASN A 134 -1.81 -29.39 -4.80
CA ASN A 134 -3.12 -29.07 -4.24
C ASN A 134 -3.01 -28.50 -2.81
N GLU A 135 -1.81 -28.54 -2.21
CA GLU A 135 -1.55 -27.96 -0.91
C GLU A 135 -1.31 -26.44 -1.07
N PRO A 136 -2.00 -25.59 -0.29
CA PRO A 136 -1.79 -24.16 -0.38
C PRO A 136 -0.39 -23.79 0.10
N PHE A 137 0.30 -22.91 -0.64
CA PHE A 137 1.55 -22.32 -0.16
C PHE A 137 1.24 -21.20 0.84
N HIS A 138 1.56 -21.43 2.12
CA HIS A 138 1.40 -20.47 3.22
C HIS A 138 2.73 -19.79 3.54
N LEU A 139 2.72 -18.46 3.66
CA LEU A 139 3.88 -17.66 4.01
C LEU A 139 4.51 -18.06 5.36
N GLU A 140 3.68 -18.40 6.35
CA GLU A 140 4.09 -18.75 7.73
C GLU A 140 5.09 -19.93 7.79
N SER A 141 5.31 -20.61 6.66
CA SER A 141 6.31 -21.66 6.52
C SER A 141 7.74 -21.15 6.30
N CYS A 142 7.96 -19.85 6.01
CA CYS A 142 9.26 -19.33 5.61
C CYS A 142 9.52 -17.91 6.16
N ASP A 143 10.52 -17.76 7.04
CA ASP A 143 11.12 -16.45 7.37
C ASP A 143 12.07 -16.03 6.23
N ILE A 144 11.53 -15.37 5.20
CA ILE A 144 12.32 -14.94 4.04
C ILE A 144 13.00 -13.61 4.36
N ALA A 145 14.31 -13.62 4.53
CA ALA A 145 15.08 -12.39 4.68
C ALA A 145 15.15 -11.63 3.35
N SER A 146 14.82 -10.33 3.35
CA SER A 146 15.07 -9.44 2.20
C SER A 146 16.44 -8.77 2.34
N SER A 147 17.26 -8.86 1.29
CA SER A 147 18.62 -8.29 1.29
C SER A 147 18.76 -6.98 0.49
N SER A 148 17.69 -6.52 -0.16
CA SER A 148 17.66 -5.28 -0.95
C SER A 148 16.26 -4.66 -0.94
N PRO A 149 16.13 -3.34 -1.16
CA PRO A 149 14.81 -2.73 -1.28
C PRO A 149 14.06 -3.33 -2.48
N ALA A 150 12.76 -3.54 -2.32
CA ALA A 150 11.91 -4.14 -3.36
C ALA A 150 11.73 -3.23 -4.58
N ILE A 151 11.89 -1.92 -4.37
CA ILE A 151 11.78 -0.87 -5.39
C ILE A 151 13.02 0.02 -5.26
N GLN A 152 13.61 0.39 -6.40
CA GLN A 152 14.61 1.46 -6.42
C GLN A 152 13.93 2.81 -6.63
N GLU A 153 14.27 3.78 -5.80
CA GLU A 153 13.80 5.16 -5.94
C GLU A 153 14.22 5.75 -7.29
N ASN A 154 13.26 6.31 -8.01
CA ASN A 154 13.51 6.96 -9.30
C ASN A 154 12.51 8.09 -9.53
N GLU A 155 13.00 9.33 -9.60
CA GLU A 155 12.17 10.52 -9.78
C GLU A 155 11.31 10.44 -11.05
N LYS A 156 11.86 9.96 -12.17
CA LYS A 156 11.12 9.85 -13.44
C LYS A 156 9.94 8.90 -13.30
N ARG A 157 10.12 7.80 -12.57
CA ARG A 157 9.06 6.83 -12.31
C ARG A 157 8.00 7.42 -11.39
N LEU A 158 8.39 8.11 -10.32
CA LEU A 158 7.45 8.79 -9.44
C LEU A 158 6.59 9.82 -10.19
N ARG A 159 7.21 10.67 -11.02
CA ARG A 159 6.48 11.64 -11.87
C ARG A 159 5.51 10.93 -12.81
N LYS A 160 5.89 9.79 -13.38
CA LYS A 160 5.00 8.98 -14.22
C LYS A 160 3.80 8.44 -13.44
N ILE A 161 4.01 7.96 -12.22
CA ILE A 161 2.92 7.51 -11.32
C ILE A 161 1.95 8.66 -11.06
N ILE A 162 2.45 9.84 -10.67
CA ILE A 162 1.63 11.02 -10.37
C ILE A 162 0.83 11.44 -11.62
N ASN A 163 1.47 11.56 -12.78
CA ASN A 163 0.79 11.90 -14.04
C ASN A 163 -0.30 10.88 -14.42
N LEU A 164 -0.06 9.59 -14.18
CA LEU A 164 -1.06 8.55 -14.43
C LEU A 164 -2.25 8.70 -13.48
N ILE A 165 -2.02 9.02 -12.21
CA ILE A 165 -3.08 9.28 -11.22
C ILE A 165 -3.89 10.51 -11.63
N ASP A 166 -3.24 11.61 -12.00
CA ASP A 166 -3.89 12.87 -12.38
C ASP A 166 -4.81 12.72 -13.61
N GLY A 167 -4.48 11.78 -14.50
CA GLY A 167 -5.31 11.44 -15.65
C GLY A 167 -6.58 10.64 -15.33
N LEU A 168 -6.77 10.19 -14.08
CA LEU A 168 -7.92 9.39 -13.68
C LEU A 168 -9.08 10.28 -13.18
N LEU A 169 -10.31 9.92 -13.57
CA LEU A 169 -11.52 10.54 -13.00
C LEU A 169 -11.63 10.32 -11.48
N THR A 170 -11.04 9.23 -10.98
CA THR A 170 -11.06 8.81 -9.58
C THR A 170 -9.75 9.14 -8.84
N ARG A 171 -8.97 10.12 -9.32
CA ARG A 171 -7.62 10.45 -8.81
C ARG A 171 -7.53 10.52 -7.29
N THR A 172 -8.45 11.22 -6.61
CA THR A 172 -8.47 11.35 -5.14
C THR A 172 -8.63 9.99 -4.47
N SER A 173 -9.60 9.18 -4.90
CA SER A 173 -9.80 7.83 -4.36
C SER A 173 -8.61 6.91 -4.61
N VAL A 174 -7.93 7.05 -5.75
CA VAL A 174 -6.73 6.27 -6.08
C VAL A 174 -5.54 6.70 -5.23
N LEU A 175 -5.34 8.01 -5.05
CA LEU A 175 -4.28 8.57 -4.22
C LEU A 175 -4.48 8.21 -2.74
N ASN A 176 -5.69 8.38 -2.22
CA ASN A 176 -6.01 8.04 -0.83
C ASN A 176 -5.79 6.54 -0.56
N ARG A 177 -6.23 5.66 -1.48
CA ARG A 177 -5.96 4.22 -1.38
C ARG A 177 -4.47 3.90 -1.45
N LEU A 178 -3.72 4.58 -2.34
CA LEU A 178 -2.28 4.38 -2.46
C LEU A 178 -1.57 4.73 -1.15
N VAL A 179 -1.84 5.92 -0.60
CA VAL A 179 -1.23 6.40 0.65
C VAL A 179 -1.63 5.50 1.82
N CYS A 180 -2.93 5.20 1.98
CA CYS A 180 -3.43 4.36 3.07
C CYS A 180 -2.79 2.97 3.04
N LYS A 181 -2.70 2.32 1.87
CA LYS A 181 -2.04 1.02 1.74
C LYS A 181 -0.54 1.09 1.95
N SER A 182 0.11 2.18 1.55
CA SER A 182 1.54 2.37 1.81
C SER A 182 1.82 2.51 3.31
N LEU A 183 1.02 3.30 4.04
CA LEU A 183 1.13 3.43 5.49
C LEU A 183 0.85 2.10 6.22
N GLN A 184 -0.16 1.34 5.79
CA GLN A 184 -0.42 0.01 6.33
C GLN A 184 0.78 -0.94 6.17
N LEU A 185 1.48 -0.88 5.04
CA LEU A 185 2.69 -1.69 4.81
C LEU A 185 3.88 -1.29 5.68
N THR A 186 3.94 -0.05 6.18
CA THR A 186 4.96 0.35 7.17
C THR A 186 4.61 -0.10 8.59
N GLY A 187 3.45 -0.74 8.79
CA GLY A 187 2.94 -1.15 10.09
C GLY A 187 2.13 -0.06 10.80
N LEU A 188 1.88 1.08 10.13
CA LEU A 188 0.98 2.09 10.65
C LEU A 188 -0.48 1.68 10.38
N ASN A 189 -1.25 1.47 11.45
CA ASN A 189 -2.64 1.11 11.29
C ASN A 189 -3.45 2.33 10.83
N THR A 190 -3.75 2.38 9.53
CA THR A 190 -4.46 3.49 8.88
C THR A 190 -5.79 3.04 8.29
N ASN A 191 -6.84 3.84 8.45
CA ASN A 191 -8.15 3.62 7.82
C ASN A 191 -8.63 4.85 7.07
N LEU A 192 -9.18 4.65 5.87
CA LEU A 192 -9.78 5.73 5.08
C LEU A 192 -11.08 6.21 5.72
N THR A 193 -11.33 7.52 5.65
CA THR A 193 -12.68 8.05 5.90
C THR A 193 -13.54 7.94 4.65
N ARG A 194 -14.85 8.15 4.81
CA ARG A 194 -15.77 8.14 3.69
C ARG A 194 -15.69 9.49 2.97
N GLN A 195 -15.38 9.47 1.68
CA GLN A 195 -15.39 10.69 0.88
C GLN A 195 -16.76 11.37 0.93
N GLY A 196 -16.79 12.65 1.31
CA GLY A 196 -18.01 13.45 1.47
C GLY A 196 -18.73 13.26 2.82
N ASP A 197 -18.14 12.54 3.78
CA ASP A 197 -18.64 12.52 5.14
C ASP A 197 -18.29 13.83 5.86
N VAL A 198 -19.32 14.55 6.27
CA VAL A 198 -19.15 15.83 6.98
C VAL A 198 -18.80 15.63 8.46
N ASN A 199 -18.95 14.40 8.96
CA ASN A 199 -18.59 14.04 10.32
C ASN A 199 -17.07 13.89 10.42
N LEU A 200 -16.45 13.06 9.59
CA LEU A 200 -15.00 12.83 9.56
C LEU A 200 -14.46 13.32 8.23
N ARG A 201 -13.78 14.47 8.24
CA ARG A 201 -13.42 15.19 7.00
C ARG A 201 -12.02 14.87 6.51
N MET A 202 -11.09 14.62 7.42
CA MET A 202 -9.75 14.13 7.12
C MET A 202 -9.80 12.91 6.20
N ASP A 203 -8.86 12.76 5.27
CA ASP A 203 -8.86 11.66 4.31
C ASP A 203 -8.67 10.27 4.94
N ALA A 204 -7.88 10.19 6.01
CA ALA A 204 -7.65 8.97 6.76
C ALA A 204 -7.33 9.24 8.24
N VAL A 205 -7.47 8.20 9.05
CA VAL A 205 -7.06 8.19 10.45
C VAL A 205 -6.12 7.04 10.67
N SER A 206 -5.01 7.31 11.35
CA SER A 206 -4.11 6.25 11.81
C SER A 206 -4.02 6.19 13.32
N ILE A 207 -3.61 5.02 13.84
CA ILE A 207 -3.28 4.84 15.25
C ILE A 207 -1.90 4.20 15.37
N TYR A 208 -1.10 4.73 16.31
CA TYR A 208 0.22 4.22 16.64
C TYR A 208 0.49 4.40 18.13
N ASN A 209 0.80 3.33 18.87
CA ASN A 209 1.02 3.37 20.32
C ASN A 209 -0.08 4.11 21.10
N ASP A 210 -1.34 3.87 20.75
CA ASP A 210 -2.54 4.55 21.30
C ASP A 210 -2.61 6.06 21.06
N ASP A 211 -1.81 6.59 20.13
CA ASP A 211 -1.89 7.97 19.66
C ASP A 211 -2.53 8.00 18.26
N TYR A 212 -3.42 8.96 18.03
CA TYR A 212 -4.13 9.17 16.79
C TYR A 212 -3.36 10.12 15.86
N ILE A 213 -3.41 9.81 14.57
CA ILE A 213 -2.80 10.62 13.52
C ILE A 213 -3.89 10.91 12.48
N LEU A 214 -4.31 12.17 12.38
CA LEU A 214 -5.24 12.62 11.35
C LEU A 214 -4.46 12.87 10.08
N VAL A 215 -4.86 12.23 8.98
CA VAL A 215 -4.10 12.23 7.73
C VAL A 215 -4.87 12.99 6.66
N GLU A 216 -4.22 14.01 6.11
CA GLU A 216 -4.69 14.76 4.94
C GLU A 216 -3.82 14.42 3.73
N ILE A 217 -4.43 14.21 2.57
CA ILE A 217 -3.76 13.69 1.38
C ILE A 217 -4.01 14.62 0.21
N GLU A 218 -2.99 15.40 -0.12
CA GLU A 218 -3.09 16.43 -1.14
C GLU A 218 -2.13 16.21 -2.30
N HIS A 219 -2.57 16.67 -3.48
CA HIS A 219 -1.69 16.65 -4.66
C HIS A 219 -0.58 17.70 -4.50
N THR A 220 -0.98 18.94 -4.27
CA THR A 220 -0.07 20.08 -4.16
C THR A 220 -0.17 20.69 -2.78
N ALA A 221 0.96 21.19 -2.27
CA ALA A 221 0.93 21.98 -1.05
C ALA A 221 0.15 23.28 -1.24
N ASP A 222 -0.88 23.47 -0.43
CA ASP A 222 -1.54 24.74 -0.22
C ASP A 222 -1.69 25.02 1.28
N LEU A 223 -2.20 26.21 1.61
CA LEU A 223 -2.45 26.59 3.00
C LEU A 223 -3.69 25.93 3.59
N ASP A 224 -4.47 25.21 2.79
CA ASP A 224 -5.72 24.62 3.24
C ASP A 224 -5.43 23.32 3.97
N SER A 225 -4.51 22.47 3.48
CA SER A 225 -4.16 21.23 4.20
C SER A 225 -3.74 21.38 5.68
N PRO A 226 -2.90 22.36 6.11
CA PRO A 226 -2.63 22.54 7.55
C PRO A 226 -3.84 23.11 8.32
N ARG A 227 -4.70 23.88 7.68
CA ARG A 227 -5.93 24.43 8.30
C ARG A 227 -6.98 23.34 8.46
N ASP A 228 -7.17 22.51 7.45
CA ASP A 228 -8.10 21.40 7.45
C ASP A 228 -7.73 20.40 8.54
N ILE A 229 -6.44 20.05 8.68
CA ILE A 229 -5.97 19.27 9.83
C ILE A 229 -6.27 19.94 11.16
N LEU A 230 -6.12 21.26 11.29
CA LEU A 230 -6.38 21.95 12.55
C LEU A 230 -7.88 21.92 12.91
N ASP A 231 -8.74 22.13 11.92
CA ASP A 231 -10.19 22.04 12.08
C ASP A 231 -10.61 20.61 12.44
N ASP A 232 -10.06 19.62 11.74
CA ASP A 232 -10.32 18.21 12.00
C ASP A 232 -9.81 17.75 13.35
N PHE A 233 -8.63 18.23 13.76
CA PHE A 233 -8.10 18.00 15.09
C PHE A 233 -9.07 18.45 16.17
N ALA A 234 -9.61 19.66 16.03
CA ALA A 234 -10.56 20.22 16.99
C ALA A 234 -11.87 19.42 17.01
N VAL A 235 -12.42 19.07 15.83
CA VAL A 235 -13.64 18.26 15.71
C VAL A 235 -13.45 16.86 16.28
N PHE A 236 -12.34 16.21 15.94
CA PHE A 236 -12.01 14.86 16.36
C PHE A 236 -11.84 14.76 17.88
N CYS A 237 -10.99 15.59 18.47
CA CYS A 237 -10.74 15.58 19.91
C CYS A 237 -12.03 15.88 20.70
N SER A 238 -12.83 16.84 20.24
CA SER A 238 -14.09 17.23 20.88
C SER A 238 -15.16 16.14 20.80
N ARG A 239 -15.33 15.52 19.62
CA ARG A 239 -16.40 14.54 19.41
C ARG A 239 -16.12 13.21 20.11
N TYR A 240 -14.89 12.75 20.06
CA TYR A 240 -14.50 11.44 20.58
C TYR A 240 -13.92 11.51 21.99
N ASP A 241 -13.89 12.70 22.61
CA ASP A 241 -13.34 12.94 23.95
C ASP A 241 -11.88 12.44 24.08
N ILE A 242 -11.07 12.72 23.06
CA ILE A 242 -9.67 12.30 22.97
C ILE A 242 -8.78 13.45 23.46
N ASP A 243 -7.81 13.11 24.33
CA ASP A 243 -6.80 14.07 24.78
C ASP A 243 -6.03 14.62 23.57
N LYS A 244 -5.96 15.94 23.44
CA LYS A 244 -5.18 16.62 22.40
C LYS A 244 -3.71 16.17 22.35
N ASN A 245 -3.14 15.75 23.48
CA ASN A 245 -1.75 15.26 23.55
C ASN A 245 -1.59 13.86 22.95
N LYS A 246 -2.70 13.17 22.71
CA LYS A 246 -2.81 11.86 22.05
C LYS A 246 -3.13 11.97 20.57
N THR A 247 -3.14 13.17 20.00
CA THR A 247 -3.51 13.39 18.59
C THR A 247 -2.43 14.22 17.89
N SER A 248 -2.16 13.91 16.63
CA SER A 248 -1.27 14.66 15.75
C SER A 248 -1.80 14.68 14.33
N GLY A 249 -1.23 15.53 13.48
CA GLY A 249 -1.54 15.61 12.06
C GLY A 249 -0.44 15.05 11.17
N LEU A 250 -0.83 14.52 10.02
CA LEU A 250 0.06 14.09 8.94
C LEU A 250 -0.49 14.58 7.61
N ILE A 251 0.28 15.37 6.88
CA ILE A 251 -0.05 15.79 5.51
C ILE A 251 0.82 14.99 4.55
N VAL A 252 0.20 14.25 3.63
CA VAL A 252 0.90 13.54 2.56
C VAL A 252 0.76 14.33 1.27
N LEU A 253 1.89 14.68 0.65
CA LEU A 253 1.93 15.51 -0.56
C LEU A 253 2.60 14.78 -1.72
N THR A 254 2.11 14.94 -2.95
CA THR A 254 2.82 14.37 -4.12
C THR A 254 4.12 15.11 -4.41
N GLU A 255 4.15 16.43 -4.16
CA GLU A 255 5.34 17.28 -4.24
C GLU A 255 5.43 18.20 -3.01
N LEU A 256 6.62 18.31 -2.41
CA LEU A 256 6.82 19.19 -1.25
C LEU A 256 6.86 20.67 -1.67
N PRO A 257 6.32 21.58 -0.86
CA PRO A 257 6.47 23.00 -1.08
C PRO A 257 7.92 23.43 -0.87
N ASN A 258 8.34 24.49 -1.56
CA ASN A 258 9.62 25.14 -1.31
C ASN A 258 9.76 25.52 0.18
N LYS A 259 10.99 25.51 0.72
CA LYS A 259 11.24 25.83 2.15
C LYS A 259 10.83 27.24 2.58
N ARG A 260 10.67 28.17 1.63
CA ARG A 260 10.26 29.56 1.87
C ARG A 260 8.81 29.76 1.42
N THR A 261 7.89 29.09 2.09
CA THR A 261 6.45 29.22 1.83
C THR A 261 5.71 29.42 3.14
N GLU A 262 4.60 30.14 3.06
CA GLU A 262 3.66 30.35 4.18
C GLU A 262 3.17 29.01 4.77
N TYR A 263 3.23 27.92 4.00
CA TYR A 263 2.91 26.55 4.46
C TYR A 263 3.74 26.13 5.68
N TRP A 264 5.07 26.26 5.61
CA TRP A 264 5.95 25.83 6.70
C TRP A 264 5.87 26.77 7.91
N GLU A 265 5.64 28.06 7.66
CA GLU A 265 5.40 29.07 8.70
C GLU A 265 4.12 28.74 9.46
N LEU A 266 3.03 28.42 8.75
CA LEU A 266 1.75 28.04 9.34
C LEU A 266 1.87 26.77 10.20
N ILE A 267 2.54 25.72 9.72
CA ILE A 267 2.77 24.49 10.53
C ILE A 267 3.52 24.83 11.83
N THR A 268 4.55 25.67 11.74
CA THR A 268 5.35 26.09 12.89
C THR A 268 4.51 26.91 13.87
N ASP A 269 3.66 27.82 13.37
CA ASP A 269 2.76 28.64 14.19
C ASP A 269 1.68 27.80 14.88
N ILE A 270 1.12 26.81 14.20
CA ILE A 270 0.16 25.85 14.78
C ILE A 270 0.79 25.12 15.98
N GLU A 271 2.01 24.61 15.84
CA GLU A 271 2.72 23.96 16.95
C GLU A 271 3.02 24.96 18.08
N ALA A 272 3.47 26.17 17.75
CA ALA A 272 3.83 27.17 18.74
C ALA A 272 2.62 27.65 19.57
N VAL A 273 1.47 27.87 18.93
CA VAL A 273 0.28 28.47 19.53
C VAL A 273 -0.67 27.41 20.08
N VAL A 274 -1.06 26.42 19.27
CA VAL A 274 -2.11 25.44 19.61
C VAL A 274 -1.52 24.20 20.30
N LYS A 275 -0.22 23.97 20.13
CA LYS A 275 0.50 22.76 20.61
C LYS A 275 0.08 21.48 19.86
N VAL A 276 -0.27 21.62 18.59
CA VAL A 276 -0.57 20.49 17.69
C VAL A 276 0.63 20.26 16.79
N LYS A 277 1.12 19.01 16.74
CA LYS A 277 2.22 18.63 15.85
C LYS A 277 1.63 18.14 14.53
N ILE A 278 2.12 18.70 13.43
CA ILE A 278 1.75 18.29 12.07
C ILE A 278 3.02 17.90 11.33
N ALA A 279 3.11 16.65 10.89
CA ALA A 279 4.18 16.19 10.02
C ALA A 279 3.78 16.33 8.55
N THR A 280 4.75 16.60 7.67
CA THR A 280 4.54 16.58 6.21
C THR A 280 5.41 15.49 5.60
N LEU A 281 4.82 14.60 4.81
CA LEU A 281 5.49 13.47 4.19
C LEU A 281 5.30 13.50 2.67
N PRO A 282 6.37 13.46 1.86
CA PRO A 282 6.20 13.30 0.42
C PRO A 282 5.73 11.88 0.10
N LEU A 283 4.87 11.73 -0.90
CA LEU A 283 4.44 10.43 -1.44
C LEU A 283 5.64 9.56 -1.83
N SER A 284 6.74 10.17 -2.28
CA SER A 284 7.97 9.47 -2.62
C SER A 284 8.52 8.63 -1.47
N ALA A 285 8.41 9.10 -0.22
CA ALA A 285 8.91 8.40 0.96
C ALA A 285 8.06 7.18 1.33
N LEU A 286 6.85 7.06 0.78
CA LEU A 286 5.95 5.92 0.97
C LEU A 286 6.10 4.85 -0.13
N LEU A 287 6.66 5.22 -1.29
CA LEU A 287 6.78 4.35 -2.47
C LEU A 287 8.21 3.82 -2.68
N ALA A 288 9.11 4.07 -1.73
CA ALA A 288 10.53 3.73 -1.75
C ALA A 288 10.83 2.45 -0.96
#